data_AF-A0A218Z5V1-F1
#
_entry.id   AF-A0A218Z5V1-F1
#
_cell.length_a   1.000
_cell.length_b   1.000
_cell.length_c   1.000
_cell.angle_alpha   90.00
_cell.angle_beta   90.00
_cell.angle_gamma   90.00
#
_symmetry.space_group_name_H-M   'P 1'
#
loop_
_entity.id
_entity.type
_entity.pdbx_description
1 polymer ?
#
loop_
_entity_poly.entity_id
_entity_poly.type
_entity_poly.pdbx_seq_one_letter_code
_entity_poly.pdbx_strand_id
1 'polypeptide(L)'
;MGLEKGDEMPALQVIILVSNALLPATFSSSQIDPQKRWLHEISLLHVTLHLRIHPALCFVRDFSVLGHGSGGGPMEDNVTAFLVRATSTGWKKGSILAVDAGVHLAAIRRMLETHKQSRPWDPEDLMSLSPSKSPRKPVTLVDGPFEGLELPNRSAKANAGYIHRELIECLLLTHPHLDHSSGFIINTAGLPSTRQKRIAGLPSTIDALKTHIFNNVIWPNLSDENNGAGLITYMRLVEGGSLAFGEGDSRGYVEVCDGLSIKTLTVTHGHCIEKHAYRSSVPPPNLQSWSPKISISESSARCVPPAYPLQRNSSTTSGLGEESRADSSHDRCCVYDSSAYFIRDISTGKEVLIFGDVEPDSVSLQPRNYLVWAEAAPKIVSGNLGGILIECSYDNSRTDDLLFGHLKPQHLIDELANLAEKVGSLRKGVGSSCKRKRNSNGTLSVPRNLPKAARLHSPPVASPSVSPLSARSRCDHYDQAGTSPVRDGPIETRLARRREASLPLRGVKIVIIHVKGELKDGPGDGEVILEQLRELEEQAALGCEFVLASSGQSFYF
;
A
#
# COMPACT_ATOMS: atom_id res chain seq x y z
N MET A 1 -29.75 -20.83 -18.93
CA MET A 1 -29.31 -19.42 -18.94
C MET A 1 -28.14 -19.32 -18.00
N GLY A 2 -26.91 -19.39 -18.52
CA GLY A 2 -25.72 -19.06 -17.74
C GLY A 2 -25.69 -17.54 -17.60
N LEU A 3 -25.77 -17.06 -16.37
CA LEU A 3 -25.39 -15.68 -16.05
C LEU A 3 -23.89 -15.60 -16.29
N GLU A 4 -23.48 -15.01 -17.41
CA GLU A 4 -22.14 -14.45 -17.52
C GLU A 4 -21.97 -13.52 -16.32
N LYS A 5 -21.06 -13.86 -15.41
CA LYS A 5 -20.51 -12.87 -14.49
C LYS A 5 -19.89 -11.82 -15.39
N GLY A 6 -20.53 -10.65 -15.51
CA GLY A 6 -19.89 -9.51 -16.13
C GLY A 6 -18.56 -9.30 -15.44
N ASP A 7 -17.48 -9.16 -16.21
CA ASP A 7 -16.17 -8.82 -15.67
C ASP A 7 -16.31 -7.52 -14.88
N GLU A 8 -16.28 -7.64 -13.56
CA GLU A 8 -16.31 -6.50 -12.65
C GLU A 8 -15.02 -5.74 -12.90
N MET A 9 -15.13 -4.51 -13.42
CA MET A 9 -13.95 -3.66 -13.67
C MET A 9 -13.19 -3.48 -12.35
N PRO A 10 -11.84 -3.61 -12.35
CA PRO A 10 -11.06 -3.46 -11.12
C PRO A 10 -11.25 -2.06 -10.56
N ALA A 11 -11.27 -1.92 -9.23
CA ALA A 11 -11.61 -0.66 -8.56
C ALA A 11 -10.40 0.28 -8.45
N LEU A 12 -9.23 -0.28 -8.17
CA LEU A 12 -7.99 0.47 -7.97
C LEU A 12 -6.96 0.07 -9.01
N GLN A 13 -6.19 1.07 -9.47
CA GLN A 13 -4.97 0.85 -10.26
C GLN A 13 -3.78 1.46 -9.51
N VAL A 14 -2.74 0.64 -9.29
CA VAL A 14 -1.44 1.07 -8.77
C VAL A 14 -0.40 0.93 -9.87
N ILE A 15 0.26 2.03 -10.22
CA ILE A 15 1.28 2.12 -11.26
C ILE A 15 2.65 2.28 -10.60
N ILE A 16 3.59 1.41 -10.94
CA ILE A 16 4.96 1.48 -10.43
C ILE A 16 5.79 2.43 -11.30
N LEU A 17 6.34 3.49 -10.71
CA LEU A 17 7.17 4.48 -11.42
C LEU A 17 8.65 4.08 -11.42
N VAL A 18 9.35 4.38 -12.53
CA VAL A 18 10.76 4.01 -12.74
C VAL A 18 11.60 5.05 -13.45
N SER A 19 12.88 5.17 -13.06
CA SER A 19 13.86 6.00 -13.74
C SER A 19 15.00 5.29 -14.50
N ASN A 20 14.77 4.16 -15.18
CA ASN A 20 15.79 3.58 -16.05
C ASN A 20 16.30 4.58 -17.12
N ALA A 21 17.60 4.86 -17.11
CA ALA A 21 18.25 5.47 -18.26
C ALA A 21 18.27 4.45 -19.40
N LEU A 22 17.45 4.65 -20.44
CA LEU A 22 17.74 4.01 -21.73
C LEU A 22 19.08 4.58 -22.21
N LEU A 23 20.13 3.75 -22.22
CA LEU A 23 21.24 4.00 -23.12
C LEU A 23 20.63 4.09 -24.53
N PRO A 24 20.81 5.20 -25.27
CA PRO A 24 20.30 5.27 -26.62
C PRO A 24 20.96 4.14 -27.40
N ALA A 25 20.16 3.26 -27.99
CA ALA A 25 20.60 2.33 -29.01
C ALA A 25 21.12 3.15 -30.20
N THR A 26 22.37 3.59 -30.12
CA THR A 26 23.11 4.16 -31.24
C THR A 26 23.48 3.00 -32.14
N PHE A 27 22.56 2.62 -33.02
CA PHE A 27 22.93 1.86 -34.21
C PHE A 27 23.79 2.79 -35.08
N SER A 28 25.11 2.71 -34.94
CA SER A 28 26.04 3.19 -35.95
C SER A 28 25.91 2.26 -37.16
N SER A 29 25.29 2.73 -38.24
CA SER A 29 25.16 2.02 -39.51
C SER A 29 26.46 2.03 -40.31
N SER A 30 27.58 1.64 -39.71
CA SER A 30 28.88 1.60 -40.38
C SER A 30 29.67 0.37 -39.99
N GLN A 31 29.11 -0.82 -40.24
CA GLN A 31 29.85 -2.07 -40.47
C GLN A 31 28.85 -3.20 -40.75
N ILE A 32 28.38 -3.29 -42.00
CA ILE A 32 27.72 -4.51 -42.50
C ILE A 32 28.57 -5.01 -43.67
N ASP A 33 29.21 -6.15 -43.41
CA ASP A 33 29.90 -7.02 -44.35
C ASP A 33 28.96 -7.42 -45.51
N PRO A 34 29.34 -7.22 -46.79
CA PRO A 34 28.48 -7.52 -47.95
C PRO A 34 28.14 -9.00 -48.18
N GLN A 35 28.70 -9.96 -47.43
CA GLN A 35 28.57 -11.38 -47.76
C GLN A 35 27.48 -12.19 -47.03
N LYS A 36 26.65 -11.60 -46.16
CA LYS A 36 25.57 -12.34 -45.45
C LYS A 36 24.14 -11.99 -45.88
N ARG A 37 23.92 -11.86 -47.20
CA ARG A 37 22.61 -11.47 -47.77
C ARG A 37 21.70 -12.64 -48.22
N TRP A 38 21.96 -13.88 -47.79
CA TRP A 38 21.29 -15.08 -48.32
C TRP A 38 20.55 -15.97 -47.30
N LEU A 39 20.10 -15.43 -46.16
CA LEU A 39 19.26 -16.20 -45.21
C LEU A 39 18.04 -15.44 -44.65
N HIS A 40 17.57 -14.38 -45.31
CA HIS A 40 16.40 -13.61 -44.87
C HIS A 40 15.18 -13.66 -45.80
N GLU A 41 15.19 -14.51 -46.84
CA GLU A 41 14.12 -14.57 -47.86
C GLU A 41 13.38 -15.92 -47.95
N ILE A 42 13.40 -16.74 -46.89
CA ILE A 42 12.54 -17.94 -46.80
C ILE A 42 11.83 -17.96 -45.44
N SER A 43 10.85 -17.07 -45.25
CA SER A 43 9.82 -17.18 -44.19
C SER A 43 8.56 -16.33 -44.47
N LEU A 44 8.29 -15.99 -45.73
CA LEU A 44 7.13 -15.20 -46.13
C LEU A 44 6.42 -15.83 -47.34
N LEU A 45 6.00 -17.09 -47.22
CA LEU A 45 4.97 -17.67 -48.11
C LEU A 45 4.39 -18.95 -47.48
N HIS A 46 3.05 -18.98 -47.37
CA HIS A 46 2.16 -20.01 -46.77
C HIS A 46 1.97 -19.89 -45.24
N VAL A 47 0.77 -19.80 -44.64
CA VAL A 47 -0.59 -20.20 -45.01
C VAL A 47 -1.61 -19.23 -44.40
N THR A 48 -2.57 -18.80 -45.21
CA THR A 48 -3.87 -18.26 -44.79
C THR A 48 -4.76 -19.41 -44.28
N LEU A 49 -5.16 -19.39 -43.01
CA LEU A 49 -6.33 -20.16 -42.56
C LEU A 49 -7.07 -19.42 -41.43
N HIS A 50 -8.37 -19.23 -41.66
CA HIS A 50 -9.33 -18.65 -40.74
C HIS A 50 -9.40 -19.41 -39.41
N LEU A 51 -9.27 -18.68 -38.29
CA LEU A 51 -9.85 -19.05 -36.99
C LEU A 51 -10.22 -17.76 -36.24
N ARG A 52 -11.52 -17.56 -36.04
CA ARG A 52 -12.08 -16.61 -35.07
C ARG A 52 -11.82 -17.16 -33.67
N ILE A 53 -11.07 -16.45 -32.84
CA ILE A 53 -10.95 -16.72 -31.40
C ILE A 53 -11.02 -15.36 -30.66
N HIS A 54 -11.81 -15.36 -29.58
CA HIS A 54 -12.10 -14.24 -28.66
C HIS A 54 -10.84 -13.57 -28.08
N PRO A 55 -10.89 -12.28 -27.68
CA PRO A 55 -9.78 -11.60 -27.03
C PRO A 55 -9.88 -11.82 -25.51
N ALA A 56 -9.20 -12.85 -25.00
CA ALA A 56 -8.95 -13.00 -23.58
C ALA A 56 -7.66 -13.82 -23.42
N LEU A 57 -6.51 -13.17 -23.61
CA LEU A 57 -5.19 -13.66 -23.22
C LEU A 57 -4.18 -12.54 -23.45
N CYS A 58 -3.86 -11.80 -22.40
CA CYS A 58 -2.63 -11.00 -22.33
C CYS A 58 -1.45 -11.95 -22.47
N PHE A 59 -0.91 -12.07 -23.68
CA PHE A 59 0.40 -12.69 -23.88
C PHE A 59 1.47 -11.72 -23.38
N VAL A 60 2.06 -12.06 -22.25
CA VAL A 60 3.38 -11.57 -21.84
C VAL A 60 4.34 -11.97 -22.96
N ARG A 61 4.85 -10.98 -23.70
CA ARG A 61 5.97 -11.18 -24.61
C ARG A 61 7.23 -10.77 -23.87
N ASP A 62 8.06 -11.76 -23.60
CA ASP A 62 9.39 -11.63 -23.03
C ASP A 62 10.23 -10.63 -23.83
N PHE A 63 10.58 -9.53 -23.18
CA PHE A 63 11.82 -8.80 -23.43
C PHE A 63 12.52 -8.66 -22.08
N SER A 64 13.46 -9.55 -21.83
CA SER A 64 14.37 -9.53 -20.69
C SER A 64 15.32 -8.32 -20.83
N VAL A 65 14.96 -7.21 -20.20
CA VAL A 65 15.89 -6.20 -19.70
C VAL A 65 15.46 -5.91 -18.26
N LEU A 66 16.17 -6.51 -17.32
CA LEU A 66 16.00 -6.37 -15.87
C LEU A 66 16.01 -4.88 -15.48
N GLY A 67 14.82 -4.38 -15.15
CA GLY A 67 14.61 -3.07 -14.56
C GLY A 67 13.45 -3.20 -13.57
N HIS A 68 13.75 -3.52 -12.32
CA HIS A 68 12.76 -3.71 -11.27
C HIS A 68 12.37 -2.37 -10.68
N GLY A 69 11.34 -1.73 -11.22
CA GLY A 69 10.75 -0.54 -10.61
C GLY A 69 10.25 -0.77 -9.21
N SER A 70 10.63 0.10 -8.26
CA SER A 70 10.51 -0.03 -6.79
C SER A 70 11.78 -0.49 -6.08
N GLY A 71 12.96 -0.05 -6.52
CA GLY A 71 14.20 -0.34 -5.82
C GLY A 71 14.29 0.39 -4.48
N GLY A 72 14.98 -0.22 -3.52
CA GLY A 72 15.34 0.39 -2.23
C GLY A 72 16.67 1.15 -2.27
N GLY A 73 17.23 1.36 -3.45
CA GLY A 73 18.60 1.84 -3.66
C GLY A 73 19.64 0.70 -3.66
N PRO A 74 20.94 1.04 -3.75
CA PRO A 74 21.50 2.40 -3.70
C PRO A 74 21.40 3.18 -5.02
N MET A 75 20.95 2.56 -6.12
CA MET A 75 20.72 3.27 -7.39
C MET A 75 19.54 4.24 -7.27
N GLU A 76 19.80 5.53 -7.46
CA GLU A 76 18.85 6.62 -7.25
C GLU A 76 17.84 6.78 -8.39
N ASP A 77 18.12 6.19 -9.55
CA ASP A 77 17.27 6.25 -10.73
C ASP A 77 16.15 5.21 -10.69
N ASN A 78 15.92 4.55 -9.56
CA ASN A 78 14.90 3.51 -9.48
C ASN A 78 14.29 3.36 -8.08
N VAL A 79 14.42 4.40 -7.26
CA VAL A 79 13.90 4.40 -5.89
C VAL A 79 12.37 4.48 -5.84
N THR A 80 11.81 4.10 -4.69
CA THR A 80 10.37 3.93 -4.44
C THR A 80 9.50 5.11 -4.86
N ALA A 81 8.51 4.82 -5.72
CA ALA A 81 7.47 5.74 -6.11
C ALA A 81 6.29 5.02 -6.80
N PHE A 82 5.07 5.40 -6.43
CA PHE A 82 3.85 4.82 -6.98
C PHE A 82 2.85 5.91 -7.38
N LEU A 83 2.03 5.62 -8.41
CA LEU A 83 0.80 6.37 -8.67
C LEU A 83 -0.40 5.47 -8.42
N VAL A 84 -1.38 5.98 -7.67
CA VAL A 84 -2.62 5.26 -7.35
C VAL A 84 -3.79 6.08 -7.86
N ARG A 85 -4.76 5.42 -8.49
CA ARG A 85 -6.03 6.03 -8.89
C ARG A 85 -7.20 5.08 -8.68
N ALA A 86 -8.38 5.66 -8.45
CA ALA A 86 -9.63 4.95 -8.63
C ALA A 86 -9.90 4.79 -10.14
N THR A 87 -10.23 3.59 -10.60
CA THR A 87 -10.49 3.36 -12.03
C THR A 87 -11.76 4.07 -12.49
N SER A 88 -12.76 4.12 -11.61
CA SER A 88 -14.09 4.72 -11.79
C SER A 88 -14.06 6.22 -12.09
N THR A 89 -13.01 6.92 -11.64
CA THR A 89 -12.87 8.38 -11.85
C THR A 89 -12.30 8.73 -13.21
N GLY A 90 -11.74 7.75 -13.93
CA GLY A 90 -11.03 7.96 -15.19
C GLY A 90 -9.80 8.87 -15.05
N TRP A 91 -9.31 9.34 -16.20
CA TRP A 91 -8.21 10.30 -16.26
C TRP A 91 -8.77 11.72 -16.19
N LYS A 92 -8.80 12.31 -14.99
CA LYS A 92 -9.25 13.70 -14.79
C LYS A 92 -8.34 14.46 -13.85
N LYS A 93 -8.55 15.77 -13.80
CA LYS A 93 -7.80 16.66 -12.92
C LYS A 93 -7.93 16.19 -11.47
N GLY A 94 -6.80 15.98 -10.79
CA GLY A 94 -6.74 15.56 -9.40
C GLY A 94 -7.20 14.12 -9.11
N SER A 95 -7.24 13.23 -10.12
CA SER A 95 -7.64 11.82 -9.92
C SER A 95 -6.49 10.87 -9.59
N ILE A 96 -5.25 11.37 -9.49
CA ILE A 96 -4.07 10.56 -9.18
C ILE A 96 -3.47 10.98 -7.84
N LEU A 97 -3.22 9.99 -6.99
CA LEU A 97 -2.42 10.08 -5.77
C LEU A 97 -1.00 9.58 -6.07
N ALA A 98 0.03 10.35 -5.72
CA ALA A 98 1.40 9.83 -5.70
C ALA A 98 1.71 9.30 -4.30
N VAL A 99 2.13 8.05 -4.17
CA VAL A 99 2.54 7.45 -2.89
C VAL A 99 4.04 7.25 -2.93
N ASP A 100 4.74 7.99 -2.10
CA ASP A 100 6.16 8.30 -2.26
C ASP A 100 6.50 8.81 -3.68
N ALA A 101 7.68 9.37 -3.83
CA ALA A 101 8.13 9.96 -5.07
C ALA A 101 9.65 10.14 -5.11
N GLY A 102 10.39 9.07 -4.80
CA GLY A 102 11.81 9.01 -5.03
C GLY A 102 12.17 9.28 -6.48
N VAL A 103 11.49 8.60 -7.40
CA VAL A 103 11.45 8.97 -8.82
C VAL A 103 10.08 9.53 -9.20
N HIS A 104 10.01 10.50 -10.10
CA HIS A 104 8.73 11.13 -10.42
C HIS A 104 8.63 11.61 -11.88
N LEU A 105 8.78 12.91 -12.20
CA LEU A 105 8.57 13.44 -13.55
C LEU A 105 9.39 12.74 -14.64
N ALA A 106 10.65 12.41 -14.33
CA ALA A 106 11.51 11.71 -15.28
C ALA A 106 10.95 10.30 -15.59
N ALA A 107 10.40 9.62 -14.58
CA ALA A 107 9.80 8.30 -14.73
C ALA A 107 8.57 8.34 -15.63
N ILE A 108 7.66 9.27 -15.32
CA ILE A 108 6.46 9.51 -16.12
C ILE A 108 6.84 9.81 -17.57
N ARG A 109 7.83 10.70 -17.80
CA ARG A 109 8.29 11.03 -19.16
C ARG A 109 8.73 9.78 -19.93
N ARG A 110 9.57 8.93 -19.35
CA ARG A 110 10.08 7.74 -20.05
C ARG A 110 8.98 6.75 -20.37
N MET A 111 8.03 6.54 -19.46
CA MET A 111 6.88 5.68 -19.74
C MET A 111 6.10 6.20 -20.96
N LEU A 112 5.92 7.51 -21.07
CA LEU A 112 5.29 8.12 -22.25
C LEU A 112 6.13 7.98 -23.54
N GLU A 113 7.45 7.82 -23.43
CA GLU A 113 8.37 7.61 -24.57
C GLU A 113 8.39 6.14 -25.02
N THR A 114 8.13 5.19 -24.12
CA THR A 114 8.19 3.74 -24.40
C THR A 114 6.86 3.13 -24.83
N HIS A 115 5.73 3.81 -24.57
CA HIS A 115 4.40 3.29 -24.84
C HIS A 115 3.78 3.78 -26.15
N LYS A 116 2.92 2.93 -26.73
CA LYS A 116 2.30 3.17 -28.03
C LYS A 116 1.20 4.21 -27.92
N GLN A 117 1.10 4.99 -28.99
CA GLN A 117 0.12 6.05 -29.16
C GLN A 117 -0.86 5.67 -30.27
N SER A 118 -2.10 6.14 -30.18
CA SER A 118 -3.16 5.89 -31.16
C SER A 118 -2.81 6.39 -32.57
N ARG A 119 -1.90 7.37 -32.67
CA ARG A 119 -1.26 7.84 -33.90
C ARG A 119 0.10 8.49 -33.57
N PRO A 120 1.05 8.53 -34.53
CA PRO A 120 2.28 9.30 -34.38
C PRO A 120 2.01 10.80 -34.16
N TRP A 121 2.93 11.47 -33.46
CA TRP A 121 2.91 12.93 -33.33
C TRP A 121 3.06 13.61 -34.70
N ASP A 122 2.09 14.43 -35.08
CA ASP A 122 2.12 15.18 -36.34
C ASP A 122 2.57 16.64 -36.09
N PRO A 123 3.67 17.11 -36.73
CA PRO A 123 4.06 18.51 -36.72
C PRO A 123 2.94 19.50 -37.09
N GLU A 124 1.99 19.13 -37.96
CA GLU A 124 0.83 19.95 -38.34
C GLU A 124 -0.14 20.22 -37.20
N ASP A 125 -0.11 19.41 -36.13
CA ASP A 125 -0.93 19.70 -34.95
C ASP A 125 -0.59 21.12 -34.40
N LEU A 126 0.59 21.69 -34.74
CA LEU A 126 1.16 22.95 -34.21
C LEU A 126 0.39 24.16 -34.75
N MET A 127 -0.24 23.98 -35.91
CA MET A 127 -0.90 25.04 -36.68
C MET A 127 -2.43 24.99 -36.60
N SER A 128 -3.00 24.10 -35.79
CA SER A 128 -4.46 23.97 -35.63
C SER A 128 -5.14 25.12 -34.87
N LEU A 129 -4.41 26.21 -34.58
CA LEU A 129 -5.01 27.51 -34.24
C LEU A 129 -5.67 28.21 -35.44
N SER A 130 -5.61 27.63 -36.66
CA SER A 130 -6.46 28.09 -37.77
C SER A 130 -7.93 27.82 -37.46
N PRO A 131 -8.81 28.85 -37.41
CA PRO A 131 -10.25 28.69 -37.12
C PRO A 131 -11.02 27.81 -38.12
N SER A 132 -10.37 27.38 -39.22
CA SER A 132 -10.97 26.70 -40.35
C SER A 132 -10.80 25.18 -40.37
N LYS A 133 -9.97 24.60 -39.48
CA LYS A 133 -9.75 23.15 -39.39
C LYS A 133 -10.40 22.61 -38.11
N SER A 134 -11.19 21.55 -38.22
CA SER A 134 -11.75 20.83 -37.06
C SER A 134 -10.61 20.43 -36.10
N PRO A 135 -10.78 20.59 -34.77
CA PRO A 135 -9.75 20.19 -33.81
C PRO A 135 -9.39 18.72 -34.02
N ARG A 136 -8.13 18.46 -34.33
CA ARG A 136 -7.64 17.08 -34.51
C ARG A 136 -7.76 16.34 -33.19
N LYS A 137 -8.22 15.09 -33.24
CA LYS A 137 -8.44 14.26 -32.04
C LYS A 137 -7.16 14.19 -31.18
N PRO A 138 -7.27 14.28 -29.85
CA PRO A 138 -6.16 14.05 -28.93
C PRO A 138 -5.45 12.73 -29.21
N VAL A 139 -4.16 12.67 -28.92
CA VAL A 139 -3.40 11.40 -28.98
C VAL A 139 -3.73 10.62 -27.71
N THR A 140 -4.06 9.35 -27.83
CA THR A 140 -4.40 8.49 -26.70
C THR A 140 -3.35 7.41 -26.55
N LEU A 141 -2.94 7.10 -25.33
CA LEU A 141 -2.09 5.93 -25.08
C LEU A 141 -2.91 4.66 -25.23
N VAL A 142 -2.41 3.72 -26.02
CA VAL A 142 -3.12 2.46 -26.34
C VAL A 142 -2.55 1.25 -25.61
N ASP A 143 -1.45 1.42 -24.91
CA ASP A 143 -0.88 0.40 -24.03
C ASP A 143 -0.19 1.03 -22.81
N GLY A 144 0.20 0.15 -21.90
CA GLY A 144 0.95 0.51 -20.71
C GLY A 144 0.09 1.05 -19.56
N PRO A 145 0.73 1.57 -18.51
CA PRO A 145 0.06 1.95 -17.28
C PRO A 145 -0.86 3.18 -17.41
N PHE A 146 -0.66 3.98 -18.45
CA PHE A 146 -1.50 5.14 -18.76
C PHE A 146 -2.47 4.86 -19.92
N GLU A 147 -2.80 3.59 -20.19
CA GLU A 147 -3.74 3.22 -21.25
C GLU A 147 -5.06 4.00 -21.13
N GLY A 148 -5.56 4.49 -22.28
CA GLY A 148 -6.76 5.32 -22.37
C GLY A 148 -6.54 6.79 -21.99
N LEU A 149 -5.36 7.21 -21.54
CA LEU A 149 -5.06 8.61 -21.24
C LEU A 149 -4.96 9.42 -22.53
N GLU A 150 -5.75 10.48 -22.64
CA GLU A 150 -5.64 11.48 -23.69
C GLU A 150 -4.53 12.50 -23.36
N LEU A 151 -3.59 12.65 -24.27
CA LEU A 151 -2.40 13.49 -24.14
C LEU A 151 -2.63 14.83 -24.87
N PRO A 152 -2.68 15.97 -24.15
CA PRO A 152 -2.98 17.26 -24.76
C PRO A 152 -1.76 17.93 -25.44
N ASN A 153 -0.54 17.49 -25.17
CA ASN A 153 0.69 18.11 -25.70
C ASN A 153 1.45 17.19 -26.65
N ARG A 154 2.35 17.74 -27.47
CA ARG A 154 3.11 16.99 -28.49
C ARG A 154 4.23 16.08 -28.00
N SER A 155 4.74 16.33 -26.82
CA SER A 155 5.98 15.71 -26.35
C SER A 155 5.76 15.01 -25.03
N ALA A 156 6.45 13.91 -24.83
CA ALA A 156 6.46 13.20 -23.56
C ALA A 156 6.85 14.12 -22.40
N LYS A 157 7.81 15.03 -22.61
CA LYS A 157 8.20 16.06 -21.62
C LYS A 157 7.02 16.95 -21.21
N ALA A 158 6.28 17.49 -22.18
CA ALA A 158 5.15 18.38 -21.89
C ALA A 158 3.99 17.62 -21.24
N ASN A 159 3.73 16.38 -21.69
CA ASN A 159 2.70 15.52 -21.14
C ASN A 159 3.02 14.99 -19.74
N ALA A 160 4.28 14.68 -19.43
CA ALA A 160 4.70 14.37 -18.06
C ALA A 160 4.45 15.57 -17.14
N GLY A 161 4.74 16.78 -17.62
CA GLY A 161 4.37 18.01 -16.92
C GLY A 161 2.85 18.18 -16.75
N TYR A 162 2.04 17.80 -17.74
CA TYR A 162 0.58 17.80 -17.63
C TYR A 162 0.09 16.81 -16.57
N ILE A 163 0.59 15.57 -16.56
CA ILE A 163 0.24 14.56 -15.56
C ILE A 163 0.58 15.06 -14.15
N HIS A 164 1.79 15.56 -13.94
CA HIS A 164 2.22 16.09 -12.64
C HIS A 164 1.42 17.33 -12.18
N ARG A 165 1.16 18.28 -13.08
CA ARG A 165 0.48 19.53 -12.71
C ARG A 165 -1.03 19.40 -12.59
N GLU A 166 -1.67 18.65 -13.48
CA GLU A 166 -3.13 18.57 -13.56
C GLU A 166 -3.69 17.29 -12.91
N LEU A 167 -3.12 16.12 -13.20
CA LEU A 167 -3.72 14.84 -12.76
C LEU A 167 -3.33 14.44 -11.34
N ILE A 168 -2.06 14.65 -10.95
CA ILE A 168 -1.58 14.33 -9.60
C ILE A 168 -2.04 15.42 -8.62
N GLU A 169 -2.86 15.05 -7.64
CA GLU A 169 -3.40 15.97 -6.64
C GLU A 169 -2.46 16.15 -5.46
N CYS A 170 -2.07 15.02 -4.89
CA CYS A 170 -1.46 14.91 -3.58
C CYS A 170 -0.27 13.96 -3.67
N LEU A 171 0.81 14.33 -3.00
CA LEU A 171 1.90 13.42 -2.66
C LEU A 171 1.65 12.91 -1.24
N LEU A 172 1.61 11.60 -1.08
CA LEU A 172 1.46 10.90 0.20
C LEU A 172 2.81 10.27 0.55
N LEU A 173 3.50 10.80 1.56
CA LEU A 173 4.83 10.35 1.96
C LEU A 173 4.75 9.39 3.14
N THR A 174 5.42 8.25 3.03
CA THR A 174 5.49 7.26 4.13
C THR A 174 6.40 7.76 5.25
N HIS A 175 7.59 8.25 4.91
CA HIS A 175 8.59 8.78 5.83
C HIS A 175 9.56 9.71 5.08
N PRO A 176 10.43 10.48 5.77
CA PRO A 176 11.18 11.57 5.15
C PRO A 176 12.56 11.15 4.60
N HIS A 177 12.86 9.86 4.43
CA HIS A 177 14.10 9.45 3.76
C HIS A 177 14.11 9.93 2.30
N LEU A 178 15.31 10.19 1.79
CA LEU A 178 15.49 10.95 0.56
C LEU A 178 15.08 10.15 -0.69
N ASP A 179 15.27 8.84 -0.65
CA ASP A 179 14.84 7.89 -1.67
C ASP A 179 13.31 7.76 -1.78
N HIS A 180 12.53 8.31 -0.84
CA HIS A 180 11.07 8.36 -0.92
C HIS A 180 10.52 9.71 -1.41
N SER A 181 11.36 10.75 -1.53
CA SER A 181 10.86 12.12 -1.77
C SER A 181 11.67 12.97 -2.76
N SER A 182 12.91 12.59 -3.06
CA SER A 182 13.87 13.38 -3.85
C SER A 182 13.32 13.80 -5.22
N GLY A 183 12.75 12.87 -5.98
CA GLY A 183 12.18 13.13 -7.29
C GLY A 183 11.12 14.22 -7.25
N PHE A 184 10.16 14.13 -6.32
CA PHE A 184 9.15 15.16 -6.17
C PHE A 184 9.75 16.50 -5.72
N ILE A 185 10.64 16.51 -4.73
CA ILE A 185 11.29 17.73 -4.23
C ILE A 185 11.93 18.48 -5.41
N ILE A 186 12.73 17.81 -6.24
CA ILE A 186 13.34 18.42 -7.44
C ILE A 186 12.27 18.94 -8.41
N ASN A 187 11.19 18.19 -8.58
CA ASN A 187 10.10 18.53 -9.50
C ASN A 187 9.29 19.74 -9.05
N THR A 188 9.38 20.12 -7.77
CA THR A 188 8.70 21.33 -7.26
C THR A 188 9.16 22.62 -7.96
N ALA A 189 10.36 22.63 -8.56
CA ALA A 189 10.85 23.73 -9.39
C ALA A 189 9.99 24.01 -10.64
N GLY A 190 9.18 23.03 -11.06
CA GLY A 190 8.26 23.16 -12.20
C GLY A 190 6.80 23.41 -11.84
N LEU A 191 6.49 23.71 -10.57
CA LEU A 191 5.11 23.90 -10.13
C LEU A 191 4.50 25.19 -10.70
N PRO A 192 3.22 25.14 -11.10
CA PRO A 192 2.51 26.33 -11.54
C PRO A 192 2.17 27.22 -10.33
N SER A 193 2.25 28.53 -10.49
CA SER A 193 1.85 29.49 -9.45
C SER A 193 0.34 29.50 -9.16
N THR A 194 -0.46 28.90 -10.03
CA THR A 194 -1.93 28.95 -9.98
C THR A 194 -2.55 27.87 -9.10
N ARG A 195 -1.79 26.85 -8.68
CA ARG A 195 -2.32 25.73 -7.92
C ARG A 195 -1.30 25.16 -6.94
N GLN A 196 -1.68 25.17 -5.66
CA GLN A 196 -0.89 24.53 -4.61
C GLN A 196 -0.90 23.01 -4.77
N LYS A 197 0.26 22.39 -4.55
CA LYS A 197 0.35 20.94 -4.40
C LYS A 197 0.28 20.55 -2.94
N ARG A 198 -0.47 19.48 -2.66
CA ARG A 198 -0.60 18.95 -1.32
C ARG A 198 0.48 17.89 -1.06
N ILE A 199 1.14 17.99 0.08
CA ILE A 199 1.97 16.92 0.64
C ILE A 199 1.30 16.43 1.92
N ALA A 200 0.93 15.16 1.96
CA ALA A 200 0.32 14.50 3.09
C ALA A 200 1.29 13.48 3.71
N GLY A 201 1.26 13.36 5.03
CA GLY A 201 2.08 12.42 5.78
C GLY A 201 1.86 12.56 7.28
N LEU A 202 2.49 11.69 8.07
CA LEU A 202 2.49 11.85 9.52
C LEU A 202 3.12 13.18 9.94
N PRO A 203 2.78 13.73 11.13
CA PRO A 203 3.33 14.99 11.60
C PRO A 203 4.86 14.99 11.65
N SER A 204 5.48 13.88 12.09
CA SER A 204 6.93 13.70 12.10
C SER A 204 7.55 13.83 10.70
N THR A 205 6.94 13.22 9.68
CA THR A 205 7.37 13.32 8.28
C THR A 205 7.28 14.76 7.75
N ILE A 206 6.16 15.45 8.01
CA ILE A 206 5.95 16.83 7.59
C ILE A 206 6.92 17.78 8.30
N ASP A 207 7.14 17.60 9.60
CA ASP A 207 8.03 18.45 10.38
C ASP A 207 9.49 18.25 9.96
N ALA A 208 9.88 17.02 9.58
CA ALA A 208 11.19 16.74 9.00
C ALA A 208 11.39 17.46 7.67
N LEU A 209 10.41 17.40 6.74
CA LEU A 209 10.47 18.14 5.48
C LEU A 209 10.58 19.65 5.69
N LYS A 210 9.76 20.19 6.59
CA LYS A 210 9.74 21.62 6.90
C LYS A 210 11.06 22.11 7.50
N THR A 211 11.65 21.31 8.37
CA THR A 211 12.89 21.69 9.09
C THR A 211 14.13 21.47 8.25
N HIS A 212 14.17 20.37 7.48
CA HIS A 212 15.41 19.86 6.89
C HIS A 212 15.45 19.95 5.36
N ILE A 213 14.31 20.08 4.66
CA ILE A 213 14.25 20.16 3.19
C ILE A 213 13.81 21.55 2.73
N PHE A 214 12.57 21.95 3.00
CA PHE A 214 11.98 23.22 2.55
C PHE A 214 12.36 24.37 3.51
N ASN A 215 13.67 24.57 3.70
CA ASN A 215 14.23 25.45 4.73
C ASN A 215 15.09 26.60 4.19
N ASN A 216 15.04 26.86 2.87
CA ASN A 216 15.86 27.84 2.16
C ASN A 216 17.37 27.53 2.15
N VAL A 217 17.78 26.34 2.58
CA VAL A 217 19.18 25.86 2.53
C VAL A 217 19.29 24.69 1.57
N ILE A 218 18.56 23.60 1.84
CA ILE A 218 18.53 22.42 0.97
C ILE A 218 17.64 22.67 -0.23
N TRP A 219 16.44 23.20 0.01
CA TRP A 219 15.50 23.61 -1.02
C TRP A 219 14.75 24.88 -0.61
N PRO A 220 14.35 25.75 -1.56
CA PRO A 220 13.52 26.92 -1.25
C PRO A 220 12.29 26.51 -0.43
N ASN A 221 11.90 27.32 0.55
CA ASN A 221 10.65 27.09 1.27
C ASN A 221 9.47 27.38 0.35
N LEU A 222 8.98 26.36 -0.33
CA LEU A 222 7.83 26.44 -1.24
C LEU A 222 6.50 26.24 -0.51
N SER A 223 6.51 25.94 0.78
CA SER A 223 5.29 25.73 1.57
C SER A 223 4.52 27.02 1.84
N ASP A 224 3.29 26.90 2.32
CA ASP A 224 2.47 28.00 2.85
C ASP A 224 2.74 28.27 4.34
N GLU A 225 3.71 27.58 4.94
CA GLU A 225 4.15 27.76 6.32
C GLU A 225 5.52 28.45 6.40
N ASN A 226 5.86 29.03 7.56
CA ASN A 226 7.17 29.64 7.84
C ASN A 226 7.64 30.66 6.77
N ASN A 227 6.74 31.54 6.34
CA ASN A 227 6.99 32.54 5.29
C ASN A 227 7.44 31.94 3.95
N GLY A 228 6.92 30.75 3.59
CA GLY A 228 7.22 30.13 2.31
C GLY A 228 6.42 30.71 1.14
N ALA A 229 6.76 30.26 -0.08
CA ALA A 229 6.19 30.77 -1.33
C ALA A 229 4.72 30.37 -1.56
N GLY A 230 4.14 29.51 -0.73
CA GLY A 230 2.74 29.11 -0.82
C GLY A 230 2.39 28.29 -2.07
N LEU A 231 3.34 27.54 -2.63
CA LEU A 231 3.13 26.61 -3.75
C LEU A 231 2.83 25.18 -3.27
N ILE A 232 3.16 24.88 -2.02
CA ILE A 232 2.95 23.59 -1.36
C ILE A 232 2.12 23.84 -0.10
N THR A 233 1.18 22.95 0.18
CA THR A 233 0.41 22.93 1.43
C THR A 233 0.56 21.57 2.11
N TYR A 234 0.73 21.57 3.42
CA TYR A 234 0.91 20.34 4.19
C TYR A 234 -0.40 19.83 4.78
N MET A 235 -0.64 18.53 4.63
CA MET A 235 -1.73 17.82 5.27
C MET A 235 -1.16 16.82 6.28
N ARG A 236 -1.19 17.20 7.57
CA ARG A 236 -0.75 16.33 8.66
C ARG A 236 -1.82 15.29 8.94
N LEU A 237 -1.48 14.02 8.73
CA LEU A 237 -2.36 12.89 8.94
C LEU A 237 -2.38 12.49 10.42
N VAL A 238 -3.49 11.88 10.85
CA VAL A 238 -3.66 11.38 12.21
C VAL A 238 -3.59 9.86 12.18
N GLU A 239 -2.80 9.28 13.07
CA GLU A 239 -2.72 7.82 13.23
C GLU A 239 -4.08 7.22 13.58
N GLY A 240 -4.46 6.16 12.86
CA GLY A 240 -5.79 5.54 12.94
C GLY A 240 -6.91 6.35 12.28
N GLY A 241 -6.61 7.57 11.82
CA GLY A 241 -7.57 8.52 11.30
C GLY A 241 -8.34 9.27 12.39
N SER A 242 -9.00 10.36 12.01
CA SER A 242 -9.92 11.06 12.92
C SER A 242 -11.29 10.39 12.91
N LEU A 243 -11.76 10.01 14.10
CA LEU A 243 -13.08 9.40 14.29
C LEU A 243 -14.25 10.31 13.90
N ALA A 244 -13.98 11.60 13.66
CA ALA A 244 -14.96 12.57 13.17
C ALA A 244 -15.22 12.47 11.66
N PHE A 245 -14.38 11.76 10.90
CA PHE A 245 -14.55 11.54 9.47
C PHE A 245 -15.02 10.11 9.17
N GLY A 246 -15.99 10.01 8.26
CA GLY A 246 -16.57 8.75 7.78
C GLY A 246 -17.57 8.10 8.75
N GLU A 247 -18.36 7.17 8.22
CA GLU A 247 -19.32 6.34 8.97
C GLU A 247 -19.09 4.85 8.66
N GLY A 248 -19.40 3.99 9.64
CA GLY A 248 -19.22 2.53 9.50
C GLY A 248 -17.80 2.15 9.10
N ASP A 249 -17.66 1.44 7.99
CA ASP A 249 -16.37 0.94 7.47
C ASP A 249 -15.45 2.04 6.95
N SER A 250 -16.00 3.23 6.62
CA SER A 250 -15.22 4.39 6.17
C SER A 250 -14.70 5.27 7.32
N ARG A 251 -14.98 4.89 8.58
CA ARG A 251 -14.59 5.68 9.74
C ARG A 251 -13.06 5.79 9.86
N GLY A 252 -12.59 7.03 10.06
CA GLY A 252 -11.17 7.36 10.13
C GLY A 252 -10.50 7.55 8.77
N TYR A 253 -11.21 7.34 7.65
CA TYR A 253 -10.66 7.65 6.34
C TYR A 253 -10.76 9.15 6.06
N VAL A 254 -9.75 9.68 5.38
CA VAL A 254 -9.72 11.07 4.92
C VAL A 254 -9.50 11.10 3.41
N GLU A 255 -10.30 11.89 2.70
CA GLU A 255 -10.15 12.07 1.25
C GLU A 255 -8.87 12.86 0.93
N VAL A 256 -8.06 12.34 0.01
CA VAL A 256 -6.78 12.95 -0.39
C VAL A 256 -6.72 13.34 -1.86
N CYS A 257 -7.49 12.66 -2.72
CA CYS A 257 -7.70 13.03 -4.11
C CYS A 257 -9.04 12.46 -4.59
N ASP A 258 -9.48 12.84 -5.79
CA ASP A 258 -10.81 12.49 -6.26
C ASP A 258 -11.00 10.95 -6.36
N GLY A 259 -11.99 10.45 -5.63
CA GLY A 259 -12.33 9.03 -5.55
C GLY A 259 -11.47 8.20 -4.61
N LEU A 260 -10.43 8.77 -3.97
CA LEU A 260 -9.57 8.05 -3.04
C LEU A 260 -9.55 8.67 -1.65
N SER A 261 -9.74 7.81 -0.66
CA SER A 261 -9.58 8.13 0.76
C SER A 261 -8.53 7.23 1.39
N ILE A 262 -7.88 7.71 2.45
CA ILE A 262 -6.82 6.97 3.14
C ILE A 262 -7.03 6.89 4.64
N LYS A 263 -6.51 5.81 5.24
CA LYS A 263 -6.28 5.69 6.68
C LYS A 263 -4.81 5.34 6.92
N THR A 264 -4.20 6.03 7.87
CA THR A 264 -2.76 5.93 8.16
C THR A 264 -2.53 5.20 9.48
N LEU A 265 -1.58 4.29 9.52
CA LEU A 265 -1.02 3.73 10.75
C LEU A 265 0.49 3.91 10.77
N THR A 266 1.04 4.16 11.96
CA THR A 266 2.48 4.33 12.12
C THR A 266 3.15 2.97 12.25
N VAL A 267 4.26 2.77 11.52
CA VAL A 267 5.13 1.60 11.63
C VAL A 267 6.54 2.03 12.01
N THR A 268 7.38 1.08 12.41
CA THR A 268 8.75 1.35 12.82
C THR A 268 9.72 0.93 11.72
N HIS A 269 10.71 1.76 11.45
CA HIS A 269 11.71 1.57 10.40
C HIS A 269 13.13 1.69 10.98
N GLY A 270 13.42 0.91 12.03
CA GLY A 270 14.73 0.91 12.68
C GLY A 270 14.91 2.00 13.72
N HIS A 271 16.17 2.23 14.11
CA HIS A 271 16.53 3.16 15.18
C HIS A 271 17.81 3.91 14.89
N CYS A 272 17.96 5.08 15.51
CA CYS A 272 19.14 5.91 15.38
C CYS A 272 20.38 5.18 15.92
N ILE A 273 21.48 5.25 15.17
CA ILE A 273 22.80 4.75 15.59
C ILE A 273 23.27 5.48 16.87
N GLU A 274 22.98 6.79 16.94
CA GLU A 274 23.24 7.60 18.13
C GLU A 274 22.05 7.61 19.08
N LYS A 275 22.32 7.43 20.39
CA LYS A 275 21.31 7.57 21.44
C LYS A 275 21.01 9.05 21.67
N HIS A 276 19.90 9.54 21.13
CA HIS A 276 19.38 10.86 21.45
C HIS A 276 18.18 10.76 22.39
N ALA A 277 18.02 11.77 23.26
CA ALA A 277 16.79 11.95 24.01
C ALA A 277 15.64 12.25 23.02
N TYR A 278 14.57 11.46 23.13
CA TYR A 278 13.35 11.51 22.32
C TYR A 278 12.92 12.94 21.92
N ARG A 279 12.84 13.21 20.60
CA ARG A 279 12.21 14.41 20.05
C ARG A 279 10.71 14.12 19.90
N SER A 280 9.93 14.68 20.81
CA SER A 280 8.53 14.33 21.09
C SER A 280 7.61 14.08 19.89
N SER A 281 7.01 12.89 19.82
CA SER A 281 5.63 12.72 19.36
C SER A 281 4.72 13.02 20.55
N VAL A 282 3.84 14.03 20.43
CA VAL A 282 2.92 14.43 21.51
C VAL A 282 1.86 13.33 21.69
N PRO A 283 1.72 12.69 22.88
CA PRO A 283 0.58 11.82 23.14
C PRO A 283 -0.68 12.67 23.43
N PRO A 284 -1.89 12.16 23.13
CA PRO A 284 -3.12 12.88 23.46
C PRO A 284 -3.28 13.03 24.97
N PRO A 285 -3.88 14.12 25.48
CA PRO A 285 -4.12 14.27 26.90
C PRO A 285 -5.28 13.35 27.33
N ASN A 286 -5.06 12.64 28.45
CA ASN A 286 -6.00 11.85 29.25
C ASN A 286 -6.36 10.43 28.79
N LEU A 287 -5.60 9.44 29.30
CA LEU A 287 -6.18 8.23 29.88
C LEU A 287 -5.42 7.90 31.19
N GLN A 288 -5.93 8.40 32.31
CA GLN A 288 -5.58 7.85 33.63
C GLN A 288 -6.21 6.46 33.74
N SER A 289 -5.40 5.42 33.54
CA SER A 289 -5.76 4.06 33.92
C SER A 289 -4.72 3.51 34.87
N TRP A 290 -5.12 3.46 36.14
CA TRP A 290 -4.48 2.72 37.21
C TRP A 290 -4.18 1.28 36.78
N SER A 291 -2.91 0.85 36.89
CA SER A 291 -2.56 -0.57 36.93
C SER A 291 -1.44 -0.79 37.96
N PRO A 292 -1.48 -1.88 38.76
CA PRO A 292 -0.63 -2.05 39.92
C PRO A 292 0.78 -2.53 39.54
N LYS A 293 1.78 -2.06 40.28
CA LYS A 293 3.18 -2.49 40.18
C LYS A 293 3.29 -3.99 40.52
N ILE A 294 3.70 -4.80 39.55
CA ILE A 294 4.31 -6.11 39.79
C ILE A 294 5.81 -5.92 39.56
N SER A 295 6.58 -5.92 40.64
CA SER A 295 8.04 -5.93 40.61
C SER A 295 8.53 -7.35 40.36
N ILE A 296 9.09 -7.61 39.18
CA ILE A 296 9.93 -8.77 38.95
C ILE A 296 11.37 -8.26 38.91
N SER A 297 12.13 -8.62 39.95
CA SER A 297 13.57 -8.48 39.99
C SER A 297 14.19 -9.54 39.08
N GLU A 298 14.97 -9.14 38.10
CA GLU A 298 15.92 -10.06 37.48
C GLU A 298 17.22 -9.34 37.12
N SER A 299 18.29 -10.10 37.30
CA SER A 299 19.66 -9.69 37.52
C SER A 299 20.56 -10.18 36.40
N SER A 300 21.62 -9.40 36.12
CA SER A 300 22.80 -9.71 35.30
C SER A 300 22.60 -9.68 33.77
N ALA A 301 23.58 -9.27 32.94
CA ALA A 301 25.03 -9.22 33.14
C ALA A 301 25.68 -8.01 32.44
N ARG A 302 26.77 -7.53 33.04
CA ARG A 302 27.70 -6.54 32.48
C ARG A 302 28.60 -7.20 31.42
N CYS A 303 28.78 -6.54 30.29
CA CYS A 303 29.94 -6.75 29.41
C CYS A 303 30.80 -5.47 29.40
N VAL A 304 32.06 -5.64 29.77
CA VAL A 304 33.12 -4.62 29.81
C VAL A 304 33.88 -4.65 28.48
N PRO A 305 34.20 -3.50 27.85
CA PRO A 305 35.15 -3.47 26.74
C PRO A 305 36.59 -3.18 27.24
N PRO A 306 37.64 -3.66 26.54
CA PRO A 306 39.03 -3.40 26.91
C PRO A 306 39.49 -2.02 26.43
N ALA A 307 40.37 -1.43 27.23
CA ALA A 307 40.95 -0.11 27.04
C ALA A 307 42.13 -0.09 26.06
N TYR A 308 42.25 1.00 25.30
CA TYR A 308 43.52 1.54 24.83
C TYR A 308 43.60 3.02 25.20
N PRO A 309 44.75 3.52 25.69
CA PRO A 309 44.89 4.90 26.16
C PRO A 309 45.37 5.82 25.03
N LEU A 310 45.05 7.12 25.11
CA LEU A 310 46.03 8.22 25.03
C LEU A 310 45.38 9.62 25.18
N GLN A 311 45.95 10.38 26.12
CA GLN A 311 46.20 11.83 26.15
C GLN A 311 45.08 12.88 26.02
N ARG A 312 44.68 13.38 27.21
CA ARG A 312 44.93 14.75 27.74
C ARG A 312 44.80 15.95 26.77
N ASN A 313 43.83 16.83 27.02
CA ASN A 313 44.12 18.11 27.68
C ASN A 313 42.86 18.84 28.16
N SER A 314 43.01 19.36 29.37
CA SER A 314 42.11 20.22 30.14
C SER A 314 42.07 21.65 29.62
N SER A 315 40.90 22.28 29.67
CA SER A 315 40.81 23.67 30.12
C SER A 315 39.49 23.89 30.88
N THR A 316 39.68 24.39 32.09
CA THR A 316 38.71 24.74 33.12
C THR A 316 38.05 26.08 32.81
N THR A 317 36.72 26.18 32.94
CA THR A 317 36.08 27.39 33.50
C THR A 317 34.91 26.98 34.38
N SER A 318 34.86 27.64 35.53
CA SER A 318 34.01 27.45 36.70
C SER A 318 32.70 28.25 36.60
N GLY A 319 31.60 27.73 37.15
CA GLY A 319 30.39 28.55 37.40
C GLY A 319 29.14 27.80 37.85
N LEU A 320 29.10 27.46 39.16
CA LEU A 320 27.95 27.52 40.07
C LEU A 320 26.53 27.09 39.59
N GLY A 321 26.14 25.87 39.99
CA GLY A 321 24.94 25.58 40.79
C GLY A 321 23.56 25.79 40.17
N GLU A 322 22.91 24.69 39.77
CA GLU A 322 21.46 24.54 39.91
C GLU A 322 21.08 23.05 40.02
N GLU A 323 20.19 22.75 40.96
CA GLU A 323 19.78 21.41 41.37
C GLU A 323 19.07 20.67 40.22
N SER A 324 19.74 19.70 39.59
CA SER A 324 19.08 18.79 38.68
C SER A 324 18.24 17.79 39.48
N ARG A 325 16.94 18.06 39.56
CA ARG A 325 15.94 17.02 39.78
C ARG A 325 16.24 15.89 38.82
N ALA A 326 16.61 14.73 39.35
CA ALA A 326 16.74 13.50 38.60
C ALA A 326 15.35 13.14 38.06
N ASP A 327 15.01 13.68 36.89
CA ASP A 327 13.95 13.13 36.07
C ASP A 327 14.45 11.77 35.59
N SER A 328 13.75 10.73 35.99
CA SER A 328 13.96 9.38 35.48
C SER A 328 13.50 9.35 34.02
N SER A 329 14.24 10.01 33.14
CA SER A 329 14.16 9.81 31.71
C SER A 329 14.61 8.38 31.47
N HIS A 330 13.65 7.45 31.41
CA HIS A 330 13.88 6.21 30.68
C HIS A 330 14.48 6.61 29.35
N ASP A 331 15.72 6.17 29.12
CA ASP A 331 16.53 6.38 27.93
C ASP A 331 15.79 5.75 26.73
N ARG A 332 14.75 6.45 26.24
CA ARG A 332 13.88 5.96 25.17
C ARG A 332 14.65 6.05 23.88
N CYS A 333 15.00 4.89 23.32
CA CYS A 333 15.69 4.79 22.05
C CYS A 333 14.90 5.54 20.96
N CYS A 334 15.61 6.36 20.17
CA CYS A 334 15.03 7.10 19.07
C CYS A 334 14.81 6.14 17.89
N VAL A 335 13.56 5.76 17.64
CA VAL A 335 13.17 4.95 16.48
C VAL A 335 12.82 5.85 15.29
N TYR A 336 13.00 5.35 14.07
CA TYR A 336 12.48 6.02 12.87
C TYR A 336 11.02 5.61 12.67
N ASP A 337 10.16 6.61 12.56
CA ASP A 337 8.75 6.40 12.23
C ASP A 337 8.58 6.33 10.70
N SER A 338 7.81 5.34 10.26
CA SER A 338 7.31 5.22 8.89
C SER A 338 5.79 5.01 8.92
N SER A 339 5.17 4.84 7.75
CA SER A 339 3.70 4.77 7.63
C SER A 339 3.25 3.58 6.79
N ALA A 340 2.12 3.00 7.19
CA ALA A 340 1.32 2.11 6.38
C ALA A 340 -0.02 2.78 6.04
N TYR A 341 -0.37 2.78 4.75
CA TYR A 341 -1.56 3.44 4.22
C TYR A 341 -2.56 2.44 3.68
N PHE A 342 -3.77 2.42 4.26
CA PHE A 342 -4.93 1.82 3.62
C PHE A 342 -5.50 2.84 2.65
N ILE A 343 -5.42 2.56 1.35
CA ILE A 343 -5.94 3.43 0.29
C ILE A 343 -7.21 2.79 -0.24
N ARG A 344 -8.33 3.49 -0.09
CA ARG A 344 -9.68 3.03 -0.37
C ARG A 344 -10.28 3.79 -1.55
N ASP A 345 -10.77 3.05 -2.54
CA ASP A 345 -11.70 3.60 -3.52
C ASP A 345 -13.04 3.88 -2.85
N ILE A 346 -13.47 5.14 -2.90
CA ILE A 346 -14.70 5.60 -2.25
C ILE A 346 -15.93 4.92 -2.86
N SER A 347 -15.90 4.63 -4.18
CA SER A 347 -17.08 4.14 -4.89
C SER A 347 -17.40 2.67 -4.62
N THR A 348 -16.37 1.81 -4.56
CA THR A 348 -16.53 0.36 -4.36
C THR A 348 -16.23 -0.09 -2.93
N GLY A 349 -15.48 0.71 -2.16
CA GLY A 349 -14.96 0.33 -0.84
C GLY A 349 -13.81 -0.67 -0.89
N LYS A 350 -13.28 -0.98 -2.07
CA LYS A 350 -12.07 -1.78 -2.25
C LYS A 350 -10.84 -1.01 -1.82
N GLU A 351 -9.86 -1.74 -1.31
CA GLU A 351 -8.66 -1.17 -0.69
C GLU A 351 -7.40 -1.89 -1.12
N VAL A 352 -6.31 -1.13 -1.14
CA VAL A 352 -4.93 -1.62 -1.18
C VAL A 352 -4.19 -1.09 0.04
N LEU A 353 -3.34 -1.92 0.63
CA LEU A 353 -2.45 -1.54 1.74
C LEU A 353 -1.05 -1.31 1.18
N ILE A 354 -0.49 -0.11 1.36
CA ILE A 354 0.87 0.23 0.94
C ILE A 354 1.70 0.61 2.16
N PHE A 355 2.78 -0.11 2.39
CA PHE A 355 3.79 0.20 3.39
C PHE A 355 4.87 1.11 2.81
N GLY A 356 5.38 2.02 3.63
CA GLY A 356 6.76 2.48 3.47
C GLY A 356 7.74 1.47 4.06
N ASP A 357 8.96 1.91 4.25
CA ASP A 357 10.00 1.06 4.84
C ASP A 357 9.59 0.66 6.26
N VAL A 358 9.86 -0.58 6.63
CA VAL A 358 9.34 -1.20 7.84
C VAL A 358 10.27 -2.33 8.30
N GLU A 359 10.46 -2.41 9.61
CA GLU A 359 11.19 -3.50 10.25
C GLU A 359 10.20 -4.49 10.90
N PRO A 360 10.60 -5.76 11.10
CA PRO A 360 9.71 -6.73 11.71
C PRO A 360 9.53 -6.49 13.21
N ASP A 361 8.35 -6.79 13.73
CA ASP A 361 8.00 -6.66 15.15
C ASP A 361 8.90 -7.57 16.04
N SER A 362 9.48 -8.64 15.47
CA SER A 362 10.40 -9.55 16.16
C SER A 362 11.77 -8.92 16.48
N VAL A 363 12.19 -7.90 15.71
CA VAL A 363 13.48 -7.21 15.86
C VAL A 363 13.28 -5.78 16.39
N SER A 364 12.13 -5.16 16.12
CA SER A 364 11.88 -3.77 16.46
C SER A 364 11.96 -3.48 17.96
N LEU A 365 12.55 -2.33 18.31
CA LEU A 365 12.52 -1.78 19.66
C LEU A 365 11.13 -1.26 20.04
N GLN A 366 10.29 -0.95 19.05
CA GLN A 366 8.91 -0.53 19.25
C GLN A 366 8.01 -1.22 18.21
N PRO A 367 7.59 -2.47 18.46
CA PRO A 367 6.76 -3.22 17.52
C PRO A 367 5.39 -2.55 17.34
N ARG A 368 4.97 -2.41 16.08
CA ARG A 368 3.73 -1.71 15.66
C ARG A 368 3.00 -2.43 14.52
N ASN A 369 3.62 -3.38 13.82
CA ASN A 369 3.03 -4.06 12.65
C ASN A 369 1.77 -4.83 13.02
N TYR A 370 1.72 -5.43 14.21
CA TYR A 370 0.54 -6.14 14.72
C TYR A 370 -0.76 -5.30 14.72
N LEU A 371 -0.66 -3.97 14.84
CA LEU A 371 -1.79 -3.03 14.77
C LEU A 371 -2.30 -2.91 13.32
N VAL A 372 -1.38 -2.83 12.36
CA VAL A 372 -1.71 -2.84 10.93
C VAL A 372 -2.41 -4.14 10.56
N TRP A 373 -1.91 -5.27 11.05
CA TRP A 373 -2.54 -6.57 10.81
C TRP A 373 -3.91 -6.72 11.48
N ALA A 374 -4.11 -6.12 12.66
CA ALA A 374 -5.41 -6.08 13.31
C ALA A 374 -6.46 -5.30 12.49
N GLU A 375 -6.05 -4.21 11.86
CA GLU A 375 -6.90 -3.41 10.96
C GLU A 375 -7.12 -4.08 9.59
N ALA A 376 -6.11 -4.79 9.06
CA ALA A 376 -6.17 -5.47 7.76
C ALA A 376 -7.02 -6.74 7.77
N ALA A 377 -6.93 -7.54 8.84
CA ALA A 377 -7.61 -8.84 8.93
C ALA A 377 -9.13 -8.81 8.63
N PRO A 378 -9.96 -7.94 9.24
CA PRO A 378 -11.39 -7.88 8.91
C PRO A 378 -11.66 -7.44 7.46
N LYS A 379 -10.79 -6.62 6.87
CA LYS A 379 -10.89 -6.16 5.48
C LYS A 379 -10.58 -7.27 4.47
N ILE A 380 -9.67 -8.18 4.83
CA ILE A 380 -9.39 -9.40 4.06
C ILE A 380 -10.59 -10.37 4.17
N VAL A 381 -11.16 -10.53 5.36
CA VAL A 381 -12.33 -11.42 5.56
C VAL A 381 -13.56 -10.93 4.79
N SER A 382 -13.79 -9.63 4.73
CA SER A 382 -14.87 -9.03 3.93
C SER A 382 -14.58 -9.01 2.43
N GLY A 383 -13.35 -9.27 2.01
CA GLY A 383 -12.93 -9.22 0.61
C GLY A 383 -12.73 -7.79 0.08
N ASN A 384 -12.60 -6.80 0.96
CA ASN A 384 -12.35 -5.41 0.60
C ASN A 384 -10.86 -5.13 0.36
N LEU A 385 -9.97 -5.81 1.09
CA LEU A 385 -8.52 -5.69 0.91
C LEU A 385 -7.98 -6.88 0.10
N GLY A 386 -7.54 -6.60 -1.15
CA GLY A 386 -7.04 -7.61 -2.09
C GLY A 386 -5.53 -7.56 -2.36
N GLY A 387 -4.87 -6.46 -2.01
CA GLY A 387 -3.45 -6.24 -2.28
C GLY A 387 -2.70 -5.60 -1.12
N ILE A 388 -1.47 -6.07 -0.88
CA ILE A 388 -0.54 -5.50 0.08
C ILE A 388 0.78 -5.26 -0.65
N LEU A 389 1.23 -4.00 -0.71
CA LEU A 389 2.57 -3.62 -1.16
C LEU A 389 3.43 -3.46 0.09
N ILE A 390 4.46 -4.28 0.23
CA ILE A 390 5.35 -4.27 1.40
C ILE A 390 6.78 -4.56 0.98
N GLU A 391 7.73 -3.95 1.68
CA GLU A 391 9.13 -4.15 1.36
C GLU A 391 9.65 -5.54 1.73
N CYS A 392 10.64 -5.97 0.98
CA CYS A 392 11.54 -7.05 1.36
C CYS A 392 12.91 -6.68 0.78
N SER A 393 13.68 -5.89 1.53
CA SER A 393 14.89 -5.25 1.01
C SER A 393 16.05 -6.20 0.74
N TYR A 394 16.18 -7.27 1.53
CA TYR A 394 17.33 -8.17 1.51
C TYR A 394 16.92 -9.63 1.50
N ASP A 395 17.77 -10.51 0.96
CA ASP A 395 17.58 -11.96 1.07
C ASP A 395 17.97 -12.49 2.47
N ASN A 396 17.66 -13.76 2.73
CA ASN A 396 17.88 -14.42 4.02
C ASN A 396 19.35 -14.57 4.46
N SER A 397 20.32 -14.35 3.56
CA SER A 397 21.75 -14.34 3.91
C SER A 397 22.14 -13.11 4.75
N ARG A 398 21.33 -12.04 4.72
CA ARG A 398 21.51 -10.86 5.56
C ARG A 398 21.17 -11.18 7.02
N THR A 399 22.11 -10.88 7.91
CA THR A 399 21.92 -11.00 9.36
C THR A 399 21.07 -9.85 9.91
N ASP A 400 20.38 -10.09 11.04
CA ASP A 400 19.38 -9.14 11.57
C ASP A 400 19.98 -7.80 11.98
N ASP A 401 21.22 -7.78 12.47
CA ASP A 401 21.97 -6.59 12.84
C ASP A 401 22.31 -5.67 11.64
N LEU A 402 22.26 -6.21 10.42
CA LEU A 402 22.53 -5.50 9.18
C LEU A 402 21.27 -5.19 8.37
N LEU A 403 20.07 -5.41 8.94
CA LEU A 403 18.81 -5.04 8.30
C LEU A 403 18.55 -3.55 8.35
N PHE A 404 19.05 -2.85 9.38
CA PHE A 404 18.88 -1.39 9.55
C PHE A 404 17.45 -0.89 9.32
N GLY A 405 16.47 -1.58 9.91
CA GLY A 405 15.07 -1.19 9.84
C GLY A 405 14.27 -1.78 8.67
N HIS A 406 14.79 -2.80 7.98
CA HIS A 406 14.16 -3.41 6.82
C HIS A 406 13.79 -4.89 7.01
N LEU A 407 13.06 -5.45 6.05
CA LEU A 407 12.64 -6.86 6.03
C LEU A 407 13.54 -7.74 5.16
N LYS A 408 13.50 -9.04 5.49
CA LYS A 408 13.99 -10.17 4.67
C LYS A 408 12.92 -11.28 4.63
N PRO A 409 13.01 -12.27 3.72
CA PRO A 409 11.93 -13.24 3.50
C PRO A 409 11.41 -13.94 4.75
N GLN A 410 12.32 -14.38 5.64
CA GLN A 410 11.93 -15.05 6.88
C GLN A 410 11.01 -14.17 7.74
N HIS A 411 11.43 -12.91 7.96
CA HIS A 411 10.68 -11.96 8.77
C HIS A 411 9.36 -11.55 8.12
N LEU A 412 9.33 -11.39 6.79
CA LEU A 412 8.09 -11.09 6.08
C LEU A 412 7.07 -12.24 6.21
N ILE A 413 7.52 -13.50 6.10
CA ILE A 413 6.64 -14.66 6.28
C ILE A 413 6.11 -14.73 7.72
N ASP A 414 6.94 -14.44 8.72
CA ASP A 414 6.50 -14.40 10.12
C ASP A 414 5.42 -13.33 10.36
N GLU A 415 5.57 -12.14 9.76
CA GLU A 415 4.55 -11.08 9.79
C GLU A 415 3.25 -11.50 9.09
N LEU A 416 3.35 -12.16 7.93
CA LEU A 416 2.18 -12.68 7.22
C LEU A 416 1.52 -13.83 7.97
N ALA A 417 2.27 -14.65 8.72
CA ALA A 417 1.72 -15.67 9.60
C ALA A 417 0.88 -15.05 10.73
N ASN A 418 1.35 -13.94 11.32
CA ASN A 418 0.59 -13.17 12.31
C ASN A 418 -0.72 -12.63 11.71
N LEU A 419 -0.68 -12.11 10.48
CA LEU A 419 -1.88 -11.69 9.76
C LEU A 419 -2.83 -12.87 9.48
N ALA A 420 -2.30 -14.00 9.03
CA ALA A 420 -3.04 -15.22 8.75
C ALA A 420 -3.76 -15.76 9.99
N GLU A 421 -3.12 -15.71 11.16
CA GLU A 421 -3.74 -16.10 12.42
C GLU A 421 -4.96 -15.22 12.76
N LYS A 422 -4.81 -13.90 12.60
CA LYS A 422 -5.91 -12.93 12.84
C LYS A 422 -7.07 -13.19 11.87
N VAL A 423 -6.79 -13.37 10.58
CA VAL A 423 -7.80 -13.68 9.55
C VAL A 423 -8.49 -15.01 9.85
N GLY A 424 -7.72 -16.05 10.20
CA GLY A 424 -8.23 -17.38 10.53
C GLY A 424 -9.15 -17.35 11.77
N SER A 425 -8.79 -16.58 12.79
CA SER A 425 -9.58 -16.39 14.00
C SER A 425 -10.93 -15.74 13.71
N LEU A 426 -10.95 -14.69 12.87
CA LEU A 426 -12.18 -14.02 12.46
C LEU A 426 -13.08 -14.93 11.61
N ARG A 427 -12.54 -15.68 10.65
CA ARG A 427 -13.32 -16.63 9.84
C ARG A 427 -13.97 -17.73 10.69
N LYS A 428 -13.28 -18.23 11.73
CA LYS A 428 -13.84 -19.20 12.69
C LYS A 428 -14.95 -18.59 13.55
N GLY A 429 -14.80 -17.32 13.97
CA GLY A 429 -15.81 -16.58 14.75
C GLY A 429 -17.12 -16.33 13.98
N VAL A 430 -17.04 -16.02 12.68
CA VAL A 430 -18.22 -15.84 11.81
C VAL A 430 -19.00 -17.16 11.66
N GLY A 431 -18.32 -18.30 11.63
CA GLY A 431 -18.94 -19.63 11.51
C GLY A 431 -19.66 -20.16 12.77
N SER A 432 -19.30 -19.67 13.97
CA SER A 432 -19.88 -20.14 15.24
C SER A 432 -21.15 -19.39 15.65
N SER A 433 -21.34 -18.14 15.21
CA SER A 433 -22.55 -17.35 15.51
C SER A 433 -23.82 -17.88 14.83
N CYS A 434 -23.71 -18.57 13.69
CA CYS A 434 -24.85 -19.22 13.03
C CYS A 434 -25.26 -20.58 13.64
N LYS A 435 -24.52 -21.10 14.62
CA LYS A 435 -24.83 -22.36 15.32
C LYS A 435 -25.31 -22.11 16.76
N ARG A 436 -26.24 -21.17 16.98
CA ARG A 436 -26.99 -21.13 18.25
C ARG A 436 -28.03 -22.25 18.31
N LYS A 437 -27.55 -23.41 18.74
CA LYS A 437 -28.14 -24.37 19.69
C LYS A 437 -29.69 -24.41 19.75
N ARG A 438 -30.30 -25.26 18.94
CA ARG A 438 -31.63 -25.83 19.23
C ARG A 438 -31.47 -26.84 20.37
N ASN A 439 -31.58 -26.38 21.61
CA ASN A 439 -31.68 -27.27 22.76
C ASN A 439 -33.16 -27.64 22.94
N SER A 440 -33.50 -28.91 22.71
CA SER A 440 -34.77 -29.51 23.09
C SER A 440 -34.67 -30.15 24.48
N ASN A 441 -35.58 -29.72 25.35
CA ASN A 441 -36.18 -30.36 26.53
C ASN A 441 -35.33 -30.71 27.77
N GLY A 442 -35.81 -30.20 28.92
CA GLY A 442 -35.45 -30.67 30.26
C GLY A 442 -35.93 -29.71 31.37
N THR A 443 -37.18 -29.87 31.78
CA THR A 443 -37.89 -29.18 32.88
C THR A 443 -37.21 -29.38 34.24
N LEU A 444 -37.05 -28.32 35.07
CA LEU A 444 -37.61 -28.17 36.43
C LEU A 444 -36.92 -27.10 37.31
N SER A 445 -37.79 -26.37 38.02
CA SER A 445 -37.68 -25.68 39.32
C SER A 445 -36.70 -24.52 39.55
N VAL A 446 -37.31 -23.33 39.70
CA VAL A 446 -36.76 -22.10 40.31
C VAL A 446 -37.10 -22.07 41.80
N PRO A 447 -36.20 -21.64 42.69
CA PRO A 447 -36.57 -21.02 43.96
C PRO A 447 -36.36 -19.49 43.92
N ARG A 448 -37.39 -18.78 44.42
CA ARG A 448 -37.42 -17.34 44.74
C ARG A 448 -36.37 -16.97 45.78
N ASN A 449 -35.81 -15.75 45.68
CA ASN A 449 -36.00 -14.69 46.69
C ASN A 449 -35.21 -13.41 46.34
N LEU A 450 -35.93 -12.28 46.20
CA LEU A 450 -35.43 -10.90 46.32
C LEU A 450 -36.57 -10.05 46.93
N PRO A 451 -36.31 -9.15 47.89
CA PRO A 451 -37.35 -8.41 48.61
C PRO A 451 -37.76 -7.07 47.96
N LYS A 452 -38.95 -6.61 48.37
CA LYS A 452 -39.73 -5.46 47.88
C LYS A 452 -39.28 -4.09 48.42
N ALA A 453 -39.50 -3.03 47.63
CA ALA A 453 -39.97 -1.69 48.05
C ALA A 453 -40.68 -1.05 46.84
N ALA A 454 -42.01 -0.86 46.82
CA ALA A 454 -42.86 0.20 47.40
C ALA A 454 -43.24 1.28 46.36
N ARG A 455 -44.57 1.46 46.19
CA ARG A 455 -45.31 2.21 45.15
C ARG A 455 -45.52 3.70 45.50
N LEU A 456 -45.86 4.51 44.49
CA LEU A 456 -46.85 5.60 44.59
C LEU A 456 -47.68 5.76 43.27
N HIS A 457 -48.93 6.23 43.42
CA HIS A 457 -50.13 6.22 42.54
C HIS A 457 -50.19 7.39 41.51
N SER A 458 -50.60 7.23 40.21
CA SER A 458 -51.93 7.36 39.50
C SER A 458 -52.54 8.80 39.40
N PRO A 459 -53.40 9.23 38.41
CA PRO A 459 -54.26 8.49 37.43
C PRO A 459 -54.44 9.19 36.00
N PRO A 460 -55.58 9.12 35.22
CA PRO A 460 -55.63 8.51 33.86
C PRO A 460 -56.29 9.35 32.71
N VAL A 461 -56.17 8.94 31.42
CA VAL A 461 -57.10 9.30 30.31
C VAL A 461 -57.24 8.15 29.28
N ALA A 462 -58.42 8.04 28.67
CA ALA A 462 -59.09 6.90 28.02
C ALA A 462 -58.71 6.56 26.55
N SER A 463 -59.21 5.39 26.12
CA SER A 463 -59.07 4.64 24.83
C SER A 463 -59.97 5.21 23.68
N PRO A 464 -60.11 4.65 22.43
CA PRO A 464 -60.15 3.22 22.05
C PRO A 464 -59.54 2.76 20.69
N SER A 465 -59.53 1.42 20.58
CA SER A 465 -59.33 0.45 19.48
C SER A 465 -59.75 0.82 18.05
N VAL A 466 -59.12 0.19 17.03
CA VAL A 466 -59.76 -0.73 16.04
C VAL A 466 -58.70 -1.65 15.40
N SER A 467 -58.98 -2.96 15.32
CA SER A 467 -58.37 -3.93 14.38
C SER A 467 -59.41 -4.31 13.31
N PRO A 468 -59.01 -4.88 12.16
CA PRO A 468 -59.69 -6.12 11.78
C PRO A 468 -58.76 -7.24 11.31
N LEU A 469 -59.25 -8.43 11.64
CA LEU A 469 -58.82 -9.78 11.31
C LEU A 469 -59.18 -10.15 9.86
N SER A 470 -58.44 -11.10 9.29
CA SER A 470 -58.90 -12.38 8.69
C SER A 470 -57.80 -12.94 7.79
N ALA A 471 -57.65 -14.22 7.48
CA ALA A 471 -58.01 -15.48 8.10
C ALA A 471 -57.19 -16.55 7.34
N ARG A 472 -56.97 -17.68 8.02
CA ARG A 472 -56.37 -18.93 7.56
C ARG A 472 -56.61 -19.33 6.10
N SER A 473 -55.62 -20.00 5.51
CA SER A 473 -55.86 -21.31 4.90
C SER A 473 -54.65 -22.23 5.04
N ARG A 474 -54.89 -23.45 5.54
CA ARG A 474 -53.98 -24.60 5.50
C ARG A 474 -54.36 -25.40 4.26
N CYS A 475 -53.35 -25.84 3.49
CA CYS A 475 -53.43 -27.09 2.74
C CYS A 475 -52.05 -27.77 2.80
N ASP A 476 -52.05 -28.98 3.37
CA ASP A 476 -51.02 -30.00 3.24
C ASP A 476 -50.87 -30.41 1.77
N HIS A 477 -49.67 -30.76 1.30
CA HIS A 477 -49.46 -31.91 0.41
C HIS A 477 -47.97 -32.26 0.16
N TYR A 478 -47.66 -33.52 0.51
CA TYR A 478 -46.74 -34.51 -0.06
C TYR A 478 -45.24 -34.23 -0.28
N ASP A 479 -44.45 -34.99 0.48
CA ASP A 479 -43.12 -35.47 0.12
C ASP A 479 -43.14 -36.17 -1.26
N GLN A 480 -42.29 -35.71 -2.17
CA GLN A 480 -41.78 -36.53 -3.27
C GLN A 480 -40.25 -36.54 -3.23
N ALA A 481 -39.73 -37.74 -3.00
CA ALA A 481 -38.34 -38.10 -3.17
C ALA A 481 -37.90 -37.87 -4.63
N GLY A 482 -37.05 -36.88 -4.84
CA GLY A 482 -36.30 -36.66 -6.08
C GLY A 482 -34.82 -36.90 -5.82
N THR A 483 -34.36 -38.12 -6.12
CA THR A 483 -32.95 -38.51 -6.16
C THR A 483 -32.20 -37.69 -7.22
N SER A 484 -31.42 -36.70 -6.79
CA SER A 484 -30.38 -36.10 -7.63
C SER A 484 -29.12 -36.97 -7.55
N PRO A 485 -28.43 -37.27 -8.66
CA PRO A 485 -27.28 -38.16 -8.63
C PRO A 485 -26.12 -37.49 -7.89
N VAL A 486 -25.70 -38.14 -6.81
CA VAL A 486 -24.46 -37.82 -6.11
C VAL A 486 -23.32 -38.08 -7.09
N ARG A 487 -22.72 -37.01 -7.62
CA ARG A 487 -21.40 -37.09 -8.26
C ARG A 487 -20.37 -37.32 -7.16
N ASP A 488 -20.15 -38.58 -6.81
CA ASP A 488 -19.03 -39.01 -5.97
C ASP A 488 -17.73 -38.82 -6.76
N GLY A 489 -17.13 -37.63 -6.60
CA GLY A 489 -15.70 -37.46 -6.84
C GLY A 489 -14.90 -38.01 -5.65
N PRO A 490 -13.63 -38.41 -5.85
CA PRO A 490 -12.81 -38.97 -4.77
C PRO A 490 -12.78 -38.06 -3.54
N ILE A 491 -12.93 -38.64 -2.35
CA ILE A 491 -12.92 -37.94 -1.05
C ILE A 491 -11.66 -37.06 -0.91
N GLU A 492 -10.55 -37.51 -1.48
CA GLU A 492 -9.26 -36.83 -1.54
C GLU A 492 -9.34 -35.49 -2.30
N THR A 493 -10.06 -35.45 -3.43
CA THR A 493 -10.28 -34.21 -4.21
C THR A 493 -11.16 -33.22 -3.44
N ARG A 494 -12.10 -33.71 -2.63
CA ARG A 494 -13.00 -32.86 -1.82
C ARG A 494 -12.31 -32.34 -0.56
N LEU A 495 -11.40 -33.11 0.03
CA LEU A 495 -10.54 -32.72 1.15
C LEU A 495 -9.45 -31.74 0.70
N ALA A 496 -8.81 -31.97 -0.44
CA ALA A 496 -7.87 -31.04 -1.06
C ALA A 496 -8.55 -29.70 -1.38
N ARG A 497 -9.74 -29.73 -2.01
CA ARG A 497 -10.51 -28.50 -2.31
C ARG A 497 -11.03 -27.79 -1.05
N ARG A 498 -11.24 -28.51 0.07
CA ARG A 498 -11.55 -27.92 1.38
C ARG A 498 -10.30 -27.35 2.06
N ARG A 499 -9.13 -27.98 1.90
CA ARG A 499 -7.83 -27.47 2.36
C ARG A 499 -7.43 -26.20 1.61
N GLU A 500 -7.57 -26.17 0.29
CA GLU A 500 -7.36 -24.97 -0.55
C GLU A 500 -8.39 -23.87 -0.28
N ALA A 501 -9.63 -24.20 0.11
CA ALA A 501 -10.61 -23.22 0.55
C ALA A 501 -10.37 -22.72 2.00
N SER A 502 -9.40 -23.30 2.72
CA SER A 502 -9.13 -23.01 4.13
C SER A 502 -7.89 -22.17 4.40
N LEU A 503 -7.10 -21.85 3.37
CA LEU A 503 -5.89 -21.04 3.55
C LEU A 503 -6.27 -19.60 3.97
N PRO A 504 -5.73 -19.07 5.08
CA PRO A 504 -6.17 -17.80 5.63
C PRO A 504 -6.05 -16.61 4.68
N LEU A 505 -4.95 -16.51 3.93
CA LEU A 505 -4.63 -15.37 3.07
C LEU A 505 -4.96 -15.61 1.59
N ARG A 506 -5.75 -16.65 1.28
CA ARG A 506 -6.16 -16.93 -0.09
C ARG A 506 -6.79 -15.72 -0.78
N GLY A 507 -6.27 -15.40 -1.96
CA GLY A 507 -6.74 -14.30 -2.81
C GLY A 507 -6.14 -12.93 -2.46
N VAL A 508 -5.26 -12.87 -1.46
CA VAL A 508 -4.46 -11.67 -1.17
C VAL A 508 -3.17 -11.75 -1.98
N LYS A 509 -2.89 -10.69 -2.74
CA LYS A 509 -1.63 -10.53 -3.49
C LYS A 509 -0.65 -9.70 -2.68
N ILE A 510 0.54 -10.23 -2.45
CA ILE A 510 1.65 -9.56 -1.79
C ILE A 510 2.62 -9.09 -2.89
N VAL A 511 2.69 -7.79 -3.07
CA VAL A 511 3.56 -7.15 -4.05
C VAL A 511 4.82 -6.70 -3.33
N ILE A 512 5.95 -7.32 -3.68
CA ILE A 512 7.25 -7.03 -3.08
C ILE A 512 7.83 -5.77 -3.71
N ILE A 513 8.15 -4.81 -2.86
CA ILE A 513 8.75 -3.52 -3.22
C ILE A 513 10.06 -3.29 -2.44
N HIS A 514 10.73 -2.18 -2.73
CA HIS A 514 11.95 -1.69 -2.04
C HIS A 514 13.12 -2.68 -1.99
N VAL A 515 13.28 -3.53 -3.00
CA VAL A 515 14.43 -4.47 -3.04
C VAL A 515 15.74 -3.69 -3.19
N LYS A 516 16.73 -3.94 -2.33
CA LYS A 516 18.03 -3.29 -2.39
C LYS A 516 19.02 -4.12 -3.19
N GLY A 517 19.74 -3.46 -4.09
CA GLY A 517 20.73 -4.10 -4.95
C GLY A 517 22.09 -4.25 -4.27
N GLU A 518 22.76 -5.40 -4.45
CA GLU A 518 24.12 -5.62 -3.91
C GLU A 518 25.27 -4.99 -4.72
N LEU A 519 24.97 -4.41 -5.90
CA LEU A 519 25.95 -3.86 -6.85
C LEU A 519 27.01 -4.88 -7.31
N LYS A 520 26.64 -6.15 -7.39
CA LYS A 520 27.49 -7.26 -7.85
C LYS A 520 26.84 -7.97 -9.03
N ASP A 521 27.67 -8.66 -9.80
CA ASP A 521 27.19 -9.61 -10.80
C ASP A 521 26.52 -10.80 -10.09
N GLY A 522 25.38 -11.27 -10.59
CA GLY A 522 24.65 -12.36 -9.98
C GLY A 522 23.21 -12.48 -10.47
N PRO A 523 22.43 -13.42 -9.90
CA PRO A 523 20.98 -13.42 -10.06
C PRO A 523 20.41 -12.09 -9.52
N GLY A 524 19.27 -11.64 -10.06
CA GLY A 524 18.65 -10.42 -9.57
C GLY A 524 18.25 -10.59 -8.10
N ASP A 525 18.63 -9.66 -7.22
CA ASP A 525 18.34 -9.73 -5.78
C ASP A 525 16.84 -9.97 -5.50
N GLY A 526 15.97 -9.34 -6.29
CA GLY A 526 14.51 -9.54 -6.18
C GLY A 526 14.04 -10.93 -6.60
N GLU A 527 14.71 -11.59 -7.54
CA GLU A 527 14.39 -12.97 -7.94
C GLU A 527 14.79 -13.95 -6.84
N VAL A 528 15.95 -13.75 -6.21
CA VAL A 528 16.40 -14.55 -5.06
C VAL A 528 15.41 -14.42 -3.90
N ILE A 529 15.01 -13.20 -3.57
CA ILE A 529 14.02 -12.90 -2.52
C ILE A 529 12.68 -13.56 -2.86
N LEU A 530 12.21 -13.46 -4.10
CA LEU A 530 10.94 -14.04 -4.52
C LEU A 530 10.94 -15.57 -4.44
N GLU A 531 12.04 -16.22 -4.81
CA GLU A 531 12.19 -17.67 -4.68
C GLU A 531 12.13 -18.09 -3.21
N GLN A 532 12.90 -17.43 -2.34
CA GLN A 532 12.89 -17.70 -0.90
C GLN A 532 11.51 -17.50 -0.28
N LEU A 533 10.77 -16.45 -0.67
CA LEU A 533 9.40 -16.22 -0.20
C LEU A 533 8.44 -17.34 -0.63
N ARG A 534 8.56 -17.84 -1.86
CA ARG A 534 7.73 -18.94 -2.37
C ARG A 534 8.02 -20.24 -1.62
N GLU A 535 9.29 -20.55 -1.38
CA GLU A 535 9.69 -21.75 -0.61
C GLU A 535 9.16 -21.71 0.83
N LEU A 536 9.27 -20.55 1.49
CA LEU A 536 8.78 -20.38 2.86
C LEU A 536 7.24 -20.41 2.92
N GLU A 537 6.57 -19.88 1.90
CA GLU A 537 5.12 -19.92 1.81
C GLU A 537 4.56 -21.33 1.53
N GLU A 538 5.26 -22.15 0.76
CA GLU A 538 4.89 -23.56 0.60
C GLU A 538 4.92 -24.30 1.95
N GLN A 539 5.87 -23.93 2.82
CA GLN A 539 6.00 -24.50 4.16
C GLN A 539 4.95 -23.94 5.14
N ALA A 540 4.71 -22.62 5.11
CA ALA A 540 3.78 -21.94 6.00
C ALA A 540 2.30 -22.16 5.61
N ALA A 541 2.03 -22.41 4.33
CA ALA A 541 0.73 -22.63 3.75
C ALA A 541 -0.28 -21.50 4.09
N LEU A 542 0.11 -20.24 3.90
CA LEU A 542 -0.74 -19.09 4.21
C LEU A 542 -1.82 -18.86 3.13
N GLY A 543 -1.53 -19.22 1.88
CA GLY A 543 -2.35 -19.09 0.68
C GLY A 543 -2.19 -17.79 -0.11
N CYS A 544 -1.18 -16.96 0.16
CA CYS A 544 -0.98 -15.69 -0.53
C CYS A 544 -0.15 -15.83 -1.82
N GLU A 545 -0.35 -14.91 -2.77
CA GLU A 545 0.43 -14.86 -4.02
C GLU A 545 1.51 -13.78 -3.91
N PHE A 546 2.78 -14.16 -4.09
CA PHE A 546 3.89 -13.20 -4.17
C PHE A 546 4.17 -12.77 -5.61
N VAL A 547 4.29 -11.46 -5.81
CA VAL A 547 4.67 -10.85 -7.07
C VAL A 547 5.75 -9.81 -6.82
N LEU A 548 6.86 -9.88 -7.55
CA LEU A 548 7.87 -8.84 -7.52
C LEU A 548 7.40 -7.64 -8.35
N ALA A 549 7.40 -6.44 -7.75
CA ALA A 549 7.06 -5.23 -8.49
C ALA A 549 8.11 -4.98 -9.58
N SER A 550 7.61 -4.73 -10.79
CA SER A 550 8.44 -4.45 -11.96
C SER A 550 8.16 -3.08 -12.53
N SER A 551 9.14 -2.56 -13.26
CA SER A 551 9.06 -1.22 -13.84
C SER A 551 7.87 -1.04 -14.77
N GLY A 552 7.12 0.04 -14.60
CA GLY A 552 6.01 0.39 -15.48
C GLY A 552 4.82 -0.58 -15.41
N GLN A 553 4.84 -1.52 -14.46
CA GLN A 553 3.76 -2.46 -14.22
C GLN A 553 2.56 -1.74 -13.62
N SER A 554 1.36 -2.21 -13.98
CA SER A 554 0.11 -1.83 -13.32
C SER A 554 -0.47 -3.01 -12.56
N PHE A 555 -0.83 -2.77 -11.31
CA PHE A 555 -1.60 -3.69 -10.50
C PHE A 555 -3.04 -3.21 -10.40
N TYR A 556 -3.97 -4.14 -10.48
CA TYR A 556 -5.41 -3.90 -10.44
C TYR A 556 -6.00 -4.70 -9.29
N PHE A 557 -6.80 -4.04 -8.45
CA PHE A 557 -7.39 -4.62 -7.23
C PHE A 557 -8.89 -4.36 -7.12
#